data_AF-D3D0J7-F1
#
_entry.id   AF-D3D0J7-F1
#
_cell.length_a   1.000
_cell.length_b   1.000
_cell.length_c   1.000
_cell.angle_alpha   90.00
_cell.angle_beta   90.00
_cell.angle_gamma   90.00
#
_symmetry.space_group_name_H-M   'P 1'
#
loop_
_entity.id
_entity.type
_entity.pdbx_description
1 polymer ?
#
loop_
_entity_poly.entity_id
_entity_poly.type
_entity_poly.pdbx_seq_one_letter_code
_entity_poly.pdbx_strand_id
1 'polypeptide(L)'
;MTTTQESIANWCQEYIAGLLNVAPDAVSPTASFDRLGIDSAVAVSLLIEVEERYGVDLPPEALFENPTIDAVAAYLHERTGQGAA
;
A
#
# COMPACT_ATOMS: atom_id res chain seq x y z
N MET A 1 -14.35 3.65 14.03
CA MET A 1 -13.97 3.99 12.64
C MET A 1 -13.34 2.74 12.08
N THR A 2 -14.04 2.04 11.19
CA THR A 2 -13.59 0.76 10.62
C THR A 2 -12.54 1.04 9.55
N THR A 3 -11.29 0.65 9.79
CA THR A 3 -10.25 0.63 8.75
C THR A 3 -10.70 -0.35 7.67
N THR A 4 -11.06 0.15 6.49
CA THR A 4 -11.49 -0.68 5.35
C THR A 4 -10.37 -0.77 4.32
N GLN A 5 -10.37 -1.84 3.52
CA GLN A 5 -9.43 -2.03 2.41
C GLN A 5 -9.39 -0.82 1.48
N GLU A 6 -10.55 -0.29 1.07
CA GLU A 6 -10.62 0.89 0.20
C GLU A 6 -9.94 2.12 0.81
N SER A 7 -10.09 2.34 2.12
CA SER A 7 -9.44 3.46 2.80
C SER A 7 -7.92 3.32 2.82
N ILE A 8 -7.42 2.09 3.01
CA ILE A 8 -5.99 1.79 2.96
C ILE A 8 -5.46 2.00 1.53
N ALA A 9 -6.16 1.46 0.52
CA ALA A 9 -5.79 1.61 -0.88
C ALA A 9 -5.74 3.07 -1.32
N ASN A 10 -6.78 3.86 -0.98
CA ASN A 10 -6.82 5.28 -1.29
C ASN A 10 -5.66 6.02 -0.63
N TRP A 11 -5.40 5.75 0.65
CA TRP A 11 -4.28 6.39 1.34
C TRP A 11 -2.92 6.01 0.72
N CYS A 12 -2.69 4.75 0.40
CA CYS A 12 -1.47 4.30 -0.28
C CYS A 12 -1.30 5.00 -1.63
N GLN A 13 -2.39 5.13 -2.40
CA GLN A 13 -2.41 5.82 -3.69
C GLN A 13 -2.04 7.29 -3.54
N GLU A 14 -2.62 8.00 -2.57
CA GLU A 14 -2.29 9.41 -2.32
C GLU A 14 -0.84 9.59 -1.85
N TYR A 15 -0.35 8.69 -0.99
CA TYR A 15 1.02 8.72 -0.51
C TYR A 15 2.02 8.53 -1.66
N ILE A 16 1.80 7.52 -2.50
CA ILE A 16 2.59 7.26 -3.70
C ILE A 16 2.53 8.45 -4.66
N ALA A 17 1.34 8.99 -4.92
CA ALA A 17 1.16 10.11 -5.81
C ALA A 17 1.94 11.34 -5.35
N GLY A 18 1.97 11.59 -4.03
CA GLY A 18 2.79 12.61 -3.41
C GLY A 18 4.29 12.38 -3.60
N LEU A 19 4.76 11.13 -3.45
CA LEU A 19 6.18 10.77 -3.67
C LEU A 19 6.61 10.92 -5.12
N LEU A 20 5.74 10.55 -6.07
CA LEU A 20 6.00 10.64 -7.50
C LEU A 20 5.71 12.04 -8.09
N ASN A 21 5.16 12.96 -7.28
CA ASN A 21 4.68 14.27 -7.72
C ASN A 21 3.71 14.16 -8.92
N VAL A 22 2.78 13.21 -8.85
CA VAL A 22 1.73 12.98 -9.85
C VAL A 22 0.35 13.10 -9.20
N ALA A 23 -0.70 13.14 -10.02
CA ALA A 23 -2.05 13.10 -9.50
C ALA A 23 -2.38 11.69 -8.94
N PRO A 24 -3.15 11.58 -7.84
CA PRO A 24 -3.59 10.28 -7.33
C PRO A 24 -4.40 9.51 -8.37
N ASP A 25 -5.14 10.19 -9.26
CA ASP A 25 -5.87 9.57 -10.36
C ASP A 25 -4.96 8.90 -11.41
N ALA A 26 -3.70 9.35 -11.52
CA ALA A 26 -2.70 8.73 -12.39
C ALA A 26 -2.12 7.44 -11.80
N VAL A 27 -2.28 7.22 -10.49
CA VAL A 27 -1.82 6.03 -9.79
C VAL A 27 -2.96 5.03 -9.72
N SER A 28 -2.94 4.04 -10.62
CA SER A 28 -3.99 3.02 -10.66
C SER A 28 -3.78 1.98 -9.54
N PRO A 29 -4.74 1.76 -8.63
CA PRO A 29 -4.56 0.85 -7.50
C PRO A 29 -4.50 -0.63 -7.92
N THR A 30 -5.03 -0.94 -9.10
CA THR A 30 -4.99 -2.26 -9.74
C THR A 30 -3.78 -2.46 -10.66
N ALA A 31 -2.98 -1.41 -10.91
CA ALA A 31 -1.81 -1.51 -11.76
C ALA A 31 -0.59 -1.94 -10.95
N SER A 32 0.28 -2.70 -11.62
CA SER A 32 1.50 -3.17 -10.99
C SER A 32 2.46 -2.01 -10.72
N PHE A 33 3.14 -2.01 -9.58
CA PHE A 33 4.15 -1.02 -9.20
C PHE A 33 5.21 -0.80 -10.30
N ASP A 34 5.68 -1.89 -10.90
CA ASP A 34 6.58 -1.86 -12.05
C ASP A 34 6.01 -1.07 -13.25
N ARG A 35 4.74 -1.29 -13.59
CA ARG A 35 4.06 -0.59 -14.70
C ARG A 35 3.78 0.88 -14.40
N LEU A 36 3.59 1.21 -13.14
CA LEU A 36 3.37 2.58 -12.66
C LEU A 36 4.68 3.36 -12.55
N GLY A 37 5.83 2.72 -12.76
CA GLY A 37 7.14 3.34 -12.54
C GLY A 37 7.43 3.58 -11.06
N ILE A 38 6.84 2.78 -10.17
CA ILE A 38 7.15 2.81 -8.74
C ILE A 38 8.46 2.06 -8.55
N ASP A 39 9.52 2.80 -8.24
CA ASP A 39 10.80 2.22 -7.86
C ASP A 39 10.70 1.47 -6.52
N SER A 40 11.56 0.47 -6.30
CA SER A 40 11.64 -0.25 -5.02
C SER A 40 11.77 0.68 -3.81
N ALA A 41 12.41 1.84 -3.97
CA ALA A 41 12.51 2.83 -2.89
C ALA A 41 11.13 3.37 -2.46
N VAL A 42 10.27 3.73 -3.41
CA VAL A 42 8.91 4.25 -3.15
C VAL A 42 8.05 3.16 -2.52
N ALA A 43 8.16 1.93 -3.02
CA ALA A 43 7.47 0.78 -2.45
C ALA A 43 7.88 0.49 -1.01
N VAL A 44 9.18 0.54 -0.70
CA VAL A 44 9.72 0.37 0.66
C VAL A 44 9.31 1.54 1.57
N SER A 45 9.28 2.78 1.09
CA SER A 45 8.80 3.93 1.87
C SER A 45 7.31 3.81 2.22
N LEU A 46 6.49 3.36 1.26
CA LEU A 46 5.08 3.05 1.52
C LEU A 46 4.96 1.99 2.61
N LEU A 47 5.71 0.90 2.47
CA LEU A 47 5.79 -0.20 3.43
C LEU A 47 6.00 0.31 4.85
N ILE A 48 7.08 1.06 5.07
CA ILE A 48 7.46 1.55 6.39
C ILE A 48 6.35 2.42 6.99
N GLU A 49 5.78 3.34 6.22
CA GLU A 49 4.71 4.21 6.72
C GLU A 49 3.43 3.42 7.04
N VAL A 50 3.08 2.45 6.18
CA VAL A 50 1.97 1.55 6.44
C VAL A 50 2.18 0.77 7.75
N GLU A 51 3.36 0.20 7.93
CA GLU A 51 3.72 -0.58 9.12
C GLU A 51 3.65 0.28 10.38
N GLU A 52 4.20 1.51 10.34
CA GLU A 52 4.14 2.46 11.45
C GLU A 52 2.71 2.94 11.75
N ARG A 53 1.92 3.24 10.71
CA ARG A 53 0.56 3.76 10.84
C ARG A 53 -0.42 2.72 11.35
N TYR A 54 -0.36 1.51 10.81
CA TYR A 54 -1.33 0.45 11.07
C TYR A 54 -0.81 -0.58 12.07
N GLY A 55 0.46 -0.51 12.47
CA GLY A 55 1.06 -1.42 13.45
C GLY A 55 1.15 -2.86 12.93
N VAL A 56 1.35 -3.03 11.62
CA VAL A 56 1.50 -4.36 11.00
C VAL A 56 2.94 -4.55 10.51
N ASP A 57 3.38 -5.80 10.34
CA ASP A 57 4.74 -6.13 9.85
C ASP A 57 4.66 -6.65 8.41
N LEU A 58 4.78 -5.84 7.37
CA LEU A 58 4.55 -6.27 5.99
C LEU A 58 5.89 -6.69 5.34
N PRO A 59 6.09 -7.98 5.01
CA PRO A 59 7.34 -8.41 4.40
C PRO A 59 7.44 -7.88 2.96
N PRO A 60 8.63 -7.49 2.48
CA PRO A 60 8.83 -7.06 1.10
C PRO A 60 8.48 -8.16 0.09
N GLU A 61 8.53 -9.43 0.48
CA GLU A 61 8.04 -10.57 -0.31
C GLU A 61 6.56 -10.42 -0.69
N ALA A 62 5.72 -9.89 0.21
CA ALA A 62 4.32 -9.63 -0.08
C ALA A 62 4.16 -8.62 -1.23
N LEU A 63 5.08 -7.67 -1.36
CA LEU A 63 5.12 -6.67 -2.42
C LEU A 63 5.56 -7.26 -3.77
N PHE A 64 6.40 -8.29 -3.74
CA PHE A 64 6.76 -9.07 -4.93
C PHE A 64 5.63 -10.00 -5.37
N GLU A 65 4.94 -10.65 -4.44
CA GLU A 65 3.79 -11.52 -4.73
C GLU A 65 2.55 -10.70 -5.14
N ASN A 66 2.39 -9.53 -4.54
CA ASN A 66 1.26 -8.63 -4.72
C ASN A 66 1.75 -7.26 -5.16
N PRO A 67 2.15 -7.10 -6.44
CA PRO A 67 2.74 -5.86 -6.91
C PRO A 67 1.70 -4.75 -7.13
N THR A 68 0.57 -4.74 -6.43
CA THR A 68 -0.52 -3.76 -6.61
C THR A 68 -0.97 -3.17 -5.28
N ILE A 69 -1.45 -1.93 -5.32
CA ILE A 69 -1.94 -1.21 -4.13
C ILE A 69 -3.14 -1.94 -3.53
N ASP A 70 -4.06 -2.45 -4.36
CA ASP A 70 -5.25 -3.17 -3.92
C ASP A 70 -4.91 -4.41 -3.10
N ALA A 71 -3.93 -5.19 -3.56
CA ALA A 71 -3.53 -6.41 -2.90
C ALA A 71 -2.73 -6.14 -1.62
N VAL A 72 -1.89 -5.10 -1.60
CA VAL A 72 -1.27 -4.61 -0.34
C VAL A 72 -2.34 -4.16 0.65
N ALA A 73 -3.35 -3.42 0.19
CA ALA A 73 -4.46 -2.97 1.03
C ALA A 73 -5.32 -4.13 1.54
N ALA A 74 -5.55 -5.16 0.72
CA ALA A 74 -6.26 -6.39 1.11
C ALA A 74 -5.52 -7.07 2.27
N TYR A 75 -4.22 -7.29 2.06
CA TYR A 75 -3.34 -7.95 3.01
C TYR A 75 -3.27 -7.16 4.33
N LEU A 76 -3.19 -5.83 4.24
CA LEU A 76 -3.23 -4.94 5.40
C LEU A 76 -4.53 -5.01 6.18
N HIS A 77 -5.65 -5.04 5.47
CA HIS A 77 -6.97 -5.17 6.06
C HIS A 77 -7.12 -6.50 6.82
N GLU A 78 -6.62 -7.60 6.26
CA GLU A 78 -6.59 -8.90 6.95
C GLU A 78 -5.73 -8.84 8.23
N ARG A 79 -4.52 -8.29 8.14
CA ARG A 79 -3.58 -8.16 9.27
C ARG A 79 -4.11 -7.27 10.39
N THR A 80 -4.68 -6.11 10.05
CA THR A 80 -5.27 -5.18 11.02
C THR A 80 -6.53 -5.76 11.68
N GLY A 81 -7.26 -6.63 10.99
CA GLY A 81 -8.37 -7.41 11.56
C GLY A 81 -7.92 -8.56 12.47
N GLN A 82 -6.72 -9.12 12.23
CA GLN A 82 -6.19 -10.27 12.97
C GLN A 82 -5.24 -9.91 14.14
N GLY A 83 -4.72 -8.68 14.19
CA GLY A 83 -3.80 -8.20 15.25
C GLY A 83 -4.46 -7.83 16.59
N ALA A 84 -5.76 -8.02 16.73
CA ALA A 84 -6.48 -7.85 17.99
C ALA A 84 -6.75 -9.23 18.64
N ALA A 85 -5.70 -9.91 19.09
CA ALA A 85 -5.80 -11.10 19.93
C ALA A 85 -4.72 -11.08 21.03
#